data_AF-A0A3A4NBF9-F1
#
_entry.id   AF-A0A3A4NBF9-F1
#
_cell.length_a   1.000
_cell.length_b   1.000
_cell.length_c   1.000
_cell.angle_alpha   90.00
_cell.angle_beta   90.00
_cell.angle_gamma   90.00
#
_symmetry.space_group_name_H-M   'P 1'
#
loop_
_entity.id
_entity.type
_entity.pdbx_description
1 polymer ?
#
loop_
_entity_poly.entity_id
_entity_poly.type
_entity_poly.pdbx_seq_one_letter_code
_entity_poly.pdbx_strand_id
1 'polypeptide(L)' 'MNTIEDVSSLVDEYRALLGDTETVSKEALEDVLVQEGDWTPRAAEHLLHLAKSYGSFMLRNALAISLALDIEDGELGF' A
#
# COMPACT_ATOMS: atom_id res chain seq x y z
N MET A 1 13.49 15.44 7.06
CA MET A 1 12.09 15.05 6.73
C MET A 1 11.95 13.64 7.29
N ASN A 2 11.15 13.45 8.34
CA ASN A 2 11.09 12.15 9.01
C ASN A 2 10.12 11.25 8.24
N THR A 3 10.61 10.12 7.70
CA THR A 3 9.84 9.10 6.96
C THR A 3 8.64 8.53 7.75
N ILE A 4 8.61 8.72 9.06
CA ILE A 4 7.48 8.36 9.93
C ILE A 4 6.28 9.31 9.72
N GLU A 5 6.53 10.59 9.43
CA GLU A 5 5.46 11.56 9.09
C GLU A 5 4.82 11.22 7.74
N ASP A 6 5.61 10.64 6.82
CA ASP A 6 5.18 10.29 5.46
C ASP A 6 4.12 9.18 5.45
N VAL A 7 4.34 8.12 6.23
CA VAL A 7 3.40 6.99 6.30
C VAL A 7 2.06 7.41 6.91
N SER A 8 2.06 8.36 7.85
CA SER A 8 0.82 8.88 8.45
C SER A 8 -0.05 9.58 7.40
N SER A 9 0.55 10.44 6.59
CA SER A 9 -0.17 11.15 5.51
C SER A 9 -0.68 10.18 4.45
N LEU A 10 0.14 9.21 4.06
CA LEU A 10 -0.26 8.13 3.14
C LEU A 10 -1.45 7.33 3.68
N VAL A 11 -1.50 7.03 4.98
CA VAL A 11 -2.64 6.32 5.58
C VAL A 11 -3.93 7.12 5.46
N ASP A 12 -3.87 8.44 5.67
CA ASP A 12 -5.05 9.30 5.54
C ASP A 12 -5.50 9.43 4.07
N GLU A 13 -4.56 9.50 3.14
CA GLU A 13 -4.83 9.46 1.70
C GLU A 13 -5.49 8.14 1.28
N TYR A 14 -4.92 7.00 1.65
CA TYR A 14 -5.51 5.69 1.34
C TYR A 14 -6.84 5.47 2.06
N ARG A 15 -7.06 6.05 3.24
CA ARG A 15 -8.39 6.02 3.89
C ARG A 15 -9.41 6.84 3.11
N ALA A 16 -9.04 8.01 2.61
CA ALA A 16 -9.93 8.81 1.77
C ALA A 16 -10.21 8.13 0.43
N LEU A 17 -9.18 7.55 -0.19
CA LEU A 17 -9.25 6.84 -1.47
C LEU A 17 -10.11 5.57 -1.37
N LEU A 18 -9.88 4.76 -0.34
CA LEU A 18 -10.60 3.52 -0.13
C LEU A 18 -11.98 3.78 0.52
N GLY A 19 -12.22 4.91 1.18
CA GLY A 19 -13.53 5.27 1.76
C GLY A 19 -14.06 4.27 2.81
N ASP A 20 -15.34 4.42 3.19
CA ASP A 20 -16.10 3.48 4.07
C ASP A 20 -16.39 2.12 3.38
N THR A 21 -15.36 1.53 2.76
CA THR A 21 -15.37 0.22 2.11
C THR A 21 -15.40 -0.93 3.13
N GLU A 22 -16.09 -0.78 4.28
CA GLU A 22 -16.30 -1.86 5.26
C GLU A 22 -16.99 -3.10 4.64
N THR A 23 -17.52 -3.00 3.42
CA THR A 23 -18.26 -4.06 2.71
C THR A 23 -17.83 -4.29 1.26
N VAL A 24 -16.67 -3.78 0.83
CA VAL A 24 -16.32 -3.80 -0.60
C VAL A 24 -15.42 -4.97 -0.97
N SER A 25 -15.76 -5.62 -2.08
CA SER A 25 -15.08 -6.84 -2.54
C SER A 25 -13.63 -6.54 -2.97
N LYS A 26 -12.80 -7.58 -3.03
CA LYS A 26 -11.38 -7.46 -3.40
C LYS A 26 -11.23 -6.75 -4.76
N GLU A 27 -12.11 -7.07 -5.70
CA GLU A 27 -12.12 -6.57 -7.07
C GLU A 27 -12.38 -5.07 -7.12
N ALA A 28 -13.32 -4.57 -6.30
CA ALA A 28 -13.61 -3.15 -6.25
C ALA A 28 -12.49 -2.32 -5.59
N LEU A 29 -11.73 -2.90 -4.65
CA LEU A 29 -10.54 -2.24 -4.10
C LEU A 29 -9.38 -2.17 -5.11
N GLU A 30 -9.20 -3.21 -5.93
CA GLU A 30 -8.22 -3.20 -7.02
C GLU A 30 -8.58 -2.14 -8.06
N ASP A 31 -9.85 -2.06 -8.45
CA ASP A 31 -10.32 -1.07 -9.42
C ASP A 31 -10.09 0.37 -8.94
N VAL A 32 -10.33 0.67 -7.66
CA VAL A 32 -10.04 2.00 -7.09
C VAL A 32 -8.55 2.32 -7.14
N LEU A 33 -7.68 1.37 -6.77
CA LEU A 33 -6.23 1.59 -6.82
C LEU A 33 -5.73 1.82 -8.25
N VAL A 34 -6.35 1.17 -9.24
CA VAL A 34 -5.97 1.34 -10.65
C VAL A 34 -6.52 2.65 -11.23
N GLN A 35 -7.75 3.02 -10.93
CA GLN A 35 -8.41 4.18 -11.53
C GLN A 35 -8.04 5.50 -10.86
N GLU A 36 -7.90 5.50 -9.54
CA GLU A 36 -7.66 6.72 -8.77
C GLU A 36 -6.28 6.75 -8.11
N GLY A 37 -5.66 5.59 -7.89
CA GLY A 37 -4.32 5.47 -7.30
C GLY A 37 -3.18 5.36 -8.32
N ASP A 38 -3.46 5.44 -9.62
CA ASP A 38 -2.50 5.30 -10.73
C ASP A 38 -1.67 4.00 -10.71
N TRP A 39 -2.13 2.96 -10.01
CA TRP A 39 -1.45 1.68 -9.97
C TRP A 39 -1.75 0.85 -11.21
N THR A 40 -0.78 0.03 -11.64
CA THR A 40 -1.10 -1.05 -12.58
C THR A 40 -1.97 -2.11 -11.90
N PRO A 41 -2.86 -2.83 -12.64
CA PRO A 41 -3.70 -3.88 -12.04
C PRO A 41 -2.91 -4.92 -11.25
N ARG A 42 -1.73 -5.29 -11.76
CA ARG A 42 -0.84 -6.26 -11.12
C ARG A 42 -0.23 -5.72 -9.82
N ALA A 43 0.14 -4.44 -9.79
CA ALA A 43 0.66 -3.79 -8.59
C ALA A 43 -0.43 -3.65 -7.53
N ALA A 44 -1.63 -3.22 -7.92
CA ALA A 44 -2.79 -3.10 -7.03
C ALA A 44 -3.14 -4.44 -6.37
N GLU A 45 -3.21 -5.52 -7.15
CA GLU A 45 -3.43 -6.87 -6.62
C GLU A 45 -2.35 -7.26 -5.60
N HIS A 46 -1.07 -7.02 -5.93
CA HIS A 46 0.04 -7.35 -5.03
C HIS A 46 0.02 -6.55 -3.74
N LEU A 47 -0.23 -5.25 -3.80
CA LEU A 47 -0.33 -4.39 -2.62
C LEU A 47 -1.44 -4.87 -1.67
N LEU A 48 -2.63 -5.18 -2.21
CA LEU A 48 -3.73 -5.70 -1.42
C LEU A 48 -3.45 -7.11 -0.87
N HIS A 49 -2.77 -7.96 -1.63
CA HIS A 49 -2.35 -9.27 -1.15
C HIS A 49 -1.36 -9.15 0.01
N LEU A 50 -0.34 -8.29 -0.10
CA LEU A 50 0.63 -8.03 0.97
C LEU A 50 -0.08 -7.51 2.23
N ALA A 51 -0.96 -6.52 2.08
CA ALA A 51 -1.72 -5.92 3.18
C ALA A 51 -2.57 -6.97 3.92
N LYS A 52 -3.29 -7.82 3.18
CA LYS A 52 -4.17 -8.85 3.76
C LYS A 52 -3.40 -10.03 4.35
N SER A 53 -2.31 -10.46 3.73
CA SER A 53 -1.55 -11.64 4.13
C SER A 53 -0.62 -11.37 5.32
N TYR A 54 0.00 -10.19 5.38
CA TYR A 54 1.05 -9.89 6.36
C TYR A 54 0.63 -8.88 7.44
N GLY A 55 -0.37 -8.04 7.16
CA GLY A 55 -0.84 -7.03 8.08
C GLY A 55 0.19 -5.94 8.42
N SER A 56 -0.25 -4.92 9.15
CA SER A 56 0.57 -3.74 9.44
C SER A 56 1.81 -4.04 10.30
N PHE A 57 1.76 -5.06 11.17
CA PHE A 57 2.90 -5.41 12.02
C PHE A 57 4.11 -5.91 11.23
N MET A 58 3.92 -6.76 10.21
CA MET A 58 5.02 -7.22 9.38
C MET A 58 5.46 -6.10 8.44
N LEU A 59 4.50 -5.49 7.73
CA LEU A 59 4.79 -4.50 6.70
C LEU A 59 5.54 -3.27 7.22
N ARG A 60 5.24 -2.81 8.45
CA ARG A 60 6.03 -1.72 9.07
C ARG A 60 7.49 -2.10 9.31
N ASN A 61 7.77 -3.37 9.64
CA ASN A 61 9.14 -3.84 9.82
C ASN A 61 9.84 -4.02 8.47
N ALA A 62 9.11 -4.52 7.46
CA ALA A 62 9.63 -4.60 6.10
C ALA A 62 10.02 -3.22 5.55
N LEU A 63 9.16 -2.21 5.74
CA LEU A 63 9.45 -0.82 5.37
C LEU A 63 10.66 -0.27 6.14
N ALA A 64 10.74 -0.51 7.46
CA ALA A 64 11.89 -0.08 8.24
C ALA A 64 13.21 -0.71 7.74
N ILE A 65 13.17 -1.98 7.32
CA ILE A 65 14.32 -2.67 6.74
C ILE A 65 14.68 -2.09 5.36
N SER A 66 13.71 -1.85 4.48
CA SER A 66 14.00 -1.29 3.15
C SER A 66 14.63 0.09 3.26
N LEU A 67 14.12 0.94 4.15
CA LEU A 67 14.71 2.25 4.43
C LEU A 67 16.11 2.15 5.05
N ALA A 68 16.34 1.21 5.96
CA ALA A 68 17.65 1.01 6.57
C ALA A 68 18.71 0.48 5.58
N LEU A 69 18.26 -0.11 4.47
CA LEU A 69 19.10 -0.66 3.41
C LEU A 69 19.13 0.19 2.13
N ASP A 70 18.50 1.38 2.15
CA ASP A 70 18.35 2.27 0.99
C ASP A 70 17.73 1.57 -0.25
N ILE A 71 16.72 0.71 -0.02
CA ILE A 71 15.97 0.01 -1.07
C ILE A 71 14.67 0.77 -1.35
N GLU A 72 14.58 1.40 -2.54
CA GLU A 72 13.40 2.15 -2.99
C GLU A 72 12.40 1.27 -3.79
N ASP A 73 12.76 0.81 -4.99
CA ASP A 73 11.81 0.13 -5.91
C ASP A 73 11.75 -1.41 -5.79
N GLY A 74 12.49 -1.99 -4.84
CA GLY A 74 12.56 -3.45 -4.67
C GLY A 74 12.95 -4.20 -5.96
N GLU A 75 12.67 -5.50 -6.02
CA GLU A 75 13.05 -6.35 -7.16
C GLU A 75 11.89 -6.70 -8.11
N LEU A 76 10.65 -6.38 -7.73
CA LEU A 76 9.45 -6.82 -8.45
C LEU A 76 9.06 -5.89 -9.62
N GLY A 77 9.61 -4.66 -9.66
CA GLY A 77 9.48 -3.73 -10.78
C GLY A 77 8.04 -3.31 -11.08
N PHE A 78 7.28 -2.97 -10.04
CA PHE A 78 5.90 -2.48 -10.16
C PHE A 78 5.83 -0.98 -10.40
#